data_AF-A0ABD4ZXN4-F1
#
_entry.id   AF-A0ABD4ZXN4-F1
#
_cell.length_a   1.000
_cell.length_b   1.000
_cell.length_c   1.000
_cell.angle_alpha   90.00
_cell.angle_beta   90.00
_cell.angle_gamma   90.00
#
_symmetry.space_group_name_H-M   'P 1'
#
loop_
_entity.id
_entity.type
_entity.pdbx_description
1 polymer ?
#
loop_
_entity_poly.entity_id
_entity_poly.type
_entity_poly.pdbx_seq_one_letter_code
_entity_poly.pdbx_strand_id
1 'polypeptide(L)' 'MESNNITLKIKFKIPFYWYLLKIKFQALFNNELAQDTLEWFVCDFEENQNKYIKVNQSC' A
#
# COMPACT_ATOMS: atom_id res chain seq x y z
N MET A 1 -23.95 -9.02 0.24
CA MET A 1 -22.77 -8.96 -0.66
C MET A 1 -21.55 -8.92 0.23
N GLU A 2 -20.75 -9.98 0.24
CA GLU A 2 -19.49 -10.01 0.99
C GLU A 2 -18.62 -8.83 0.55
N SER A 3 -18.31 -7.93 1.49
CA SER A 3 -17.39 -6.83 1.24
C SER A 3 -15.98 -7.42 1.15
N ASN A 4 -15.52 -7.66 -0.07
CA ASN A 4 -14.17 -8.17 -0.35
C ASN A 4 -13.16 -7.03 -0.20
N ASN A 5 -12.88 -6.73 1.08
CA ASN A 5 -11.98 -5.69 1.50
C ASN A 5 -10.55 -6.24 1.55
N ILE A 6 -9.69 -5.70 0.71
CA ILE A 6 -8.26 -6.03 0.69
C ILE A 6 -7.55 -4.99 1.55
N THR A 7 -6.71 -5.41 2.49
CA THR A 7 -5.98 -4.46 3.36
C THR A 7 -4.49 -4.55 3.10
N LEU A 8 -3.91 -3.47 2.58
CA LEU A 8 -2.47 -3.30 2.46
C LEU A 8 -1.92 -2.73 3.78
N LYS A 9 -0.86 -3.33 4.30
CA LYS A 9 -0.17 -2.86 5.51
C LYS A 9 1.26 -2.49 5.16
N ILE A 10 1.57 -1.21 5.16
CA ILE A 10 2.92 -0.70 4.91
C ILE A 10 3.55 -0.35 6.25
N LYS A 11 4.67 -1.00 6.57
CA LYS A 11 5.50 -0.65 7.73
C LYS A 11 6.64 0.23 7.24
N PHE A 12 6.77 1.42 7.81
CA PHE A 12 7.86 2.33 7.48
C PHE A 12 8.58 2.80 8.74
N LYS A 13 9.88 3.03 8.60
CA LYS A 13 10.76 3.50 9.66
C LYS A 13 11.22 4.92 9.29
N ILE A 14 10.82 5.87 10.10
CA ILE A 14 11.36 7.25 10.10
C ILE A 14 12.24 7.34 11.36
N PRO A 15 13.29 8.19 11.44
CA PRO A 15 14.20 8.16 12.57
C PRO A 15 13.46 8.11 13.93
N PHE A 16 13.83 7.12 14.75
CA PHE A 16 13.31 6.83 16.09
C PHE A 16 11.86 6.28 16.20
N TYR A 17 11.09 6.19 15.12
CA TYR A 17 9.70 5.72 15.18
C TYR A 17 9.35 4.70 14.08
N TRP A 18 8.58 3.69 14.48
CA TRP A 18 7.93 2.75 13.57
C TRP A 18 6.51 3.19 13.31
N TYR A 19 6.15 3.31 12.04
CA TYR A 19 4.81 3.64 11.63
C TYR A 19 4.20 2.48 10.85
N LEU A 20 2.91 2.27 11.06
CA LEU A 20 2.12 1.27 10.35
C LEU A 20 0.98 1.98 9.61
N LEU A 21 1.09 2.10 8.30
CA LEU A 21 -0.01 2.55 7.45
C LEU A 21 -0.88 1.34 7.09
N LYS A 22 -2.18 1.43 7.35
CA LYS A 22 -3.15 0.44 6.88
C LYS A 22 -4.03 1.11 5.84
N ILE A 23 -3.94 0.66 4.59
CA ILE A 23 -4.79 1.12 3.50
C ILE A 23 -5.80 0.02 3.20
N LYS A 24 -7.09 0.36 3.22
CA LYS A 24 -8.17 -0.57 2.88
C LYS A 24 -8.65 -0.26 1.47
N PHE A 25 -8.60 -1.27 0.62
CA PHE A 25 -9.14 -1.28 -0.73
C PHE A 25 -10.41 -2.11 -0.75
N GLN A 26 -11.37 -1.67 -1.55
CA GLN A 26 -12.59 -2.44 -1.83
C GLN A 26 -12.52 -2.90 -3.27
N ALA A 27 -12.63 -4.21 -3.50
CA ALA A 27 -12.72 -4.73 -4.86
C ALA A 27 -14.03 -4.25 -5.52
N LEU A 28 -13.91 -3.50 -6.63
CA LEU A 28 -15.05 -2.97 -7.36
C LEU A 28 -15.61 -3.95 -8.40
N PHE A 29 -14.81 -4.93 -8.82
CA PHE A 29 -15.14 -5.81 -9.95
C PHE A 29 -14.91 -7.30 -9.63
N ASN A 30 -13.66 -7.79 -9.79
CA ASN A 30 -13.26 -9.17 -9.55
C ASN A 30 -12.19 -9.22 -8.47
N ASN A 31 -12.32 -10.16 -7.52
CA ASN A 31 -11.35 -10.38 -6.45
C ASN A 31 -9.99 -10.86 -6.96
N GLU A 32 -9.95 -11.75 -7.96
CA GLU A 32 -8.69 -12.25 -8.52
C GLU A 32 -7.91 -11.11 -9.16
N LEU A 33 -8.58 -10.32 -10.00
CA LEU A 33 -7.98 -9.13 -10.61
C LEU A 33 -7.51 -8.12 -9.55
N ALA A 34 -8.28 -7.95 -8.47
CA ALA A 34 -7.91 -7.04 -7.38
C ALA A 34 -6.69 -7.55 -6.60
N GLN A 35 -6.58 -8.86 -6.40
CA GLN A 35 -5.44 -9.52 -5.78
C GLN A 35 -4.19 -9.37 -6.64
N ASP A 36 -4.27 -9.70 -7.93
CA ASP A 36 -3.17 -9.58 -8.90
C ASP A 36 -2.67 -8.14 -9.01
N THR A 37 -3.61 -7.18 -9.04
CA THR A 37 -3.29 -5.75 -9.04
C THR A 37 -2.56 -5.34 -7.76
N LEU A 38 -2.98 -5.88 -6.61
CA LEU A 38 -2.32 -5.58 -5.34
C LEU A 38 -0.90 -6.16 -5.30
N GLU A 39 -0.71 -7.40 -5.75
CA GLU A 39 0.61 -8.03 -5.81
C GLU A 39 1.55 -7.26 -6.75
N TRP A 40 1.07 -6.91 -7.95
CA TRP A 40 1.82 -6.05 -8.86
C TRP A 40 2.22 -4.72 -8.21
N PHE A 41 1.29 -4.06 -7.51
CA PHE A 41 1.57 -2.80 -6.82
C PHE A 41 2.59 -2.96 -5.69
N VAL A 42 2.52 -4.05 -4.92
CA VAL A 42 3.49 -4.33 -3.84
C VAL A 42 4.89 -4.49 -4.41
N CYS A 43 5.04 -5.28 -5.48
CA CYS A 43 6.32 -5.46 -6.17
C CYS A 43 6.88 -4.13 -6.71
N ASP A 44 6.04 -3.35 -7.42
CA ASP A 44 6.48 -2.05 -7.96
C ASP A 44 6.80 -1.04 -6.84
N PHE A 45 6.06 -1.07 -5.72
CA PHE A 45 6.33 -0.20 -4.59
C PHE A 45 7.66 -0.56 -3.91
N GLU A 46 7.99 -1.84 -3.76
CA GLU A 46 9.27 -2.29 -3.19
C GLU A 46 10.47 -1.86 -4.04
N GLU A 47 10.35 -1.96 -5.37
CA GLU A 47 11.42 -1.55 -6.30
C GLU A 47 11.51 -0.03 -6.49
N ASN A 48 10.37 0.67 -6.49
CA ASN A 48 10.25 2.07 -6.88
C ASN A 48 9.71 2.97 -5.76
N GLN A 49 10.11 2.73 -4.50
CA GLN A 49 9.62 3.47 -3.32
C GLN A 49 9.65 5.00 -3.48
N ASN A 50 10.68 5.54 -4.12
CA ASN A 50 10.87 6.98 -4.34
C ASN A 50 9.77 7.62 -5.22
N LYS A 51 9.09 6.84 -6.05
CA LYS A 51 7.97 7.30 -6.88
C LYS A 51 6.71 7.56 -6.05
N TYR A 52 6.55 6.82 -4.95
CA TYR A 52 5.33 6.81 -4.13
C TYR A 52 5.49 7.55 -2.80
N ILE A 53 6.70 7.59 -2.25
CA ILE A 53 6.99 8.27 -0.99
C ILE A 53 7.79 9.54 -1.30
N LYS A 54 7.16 10.69 -1.07
CA LYS A 54 7.85 11.98 -1.05
C LYS A 54 7.94 12.49 0.38
N VAL A 55 9.17 12.58 0.91
CA VAL A 55 9.41 13.22 2.20
C VAL A 55 9.57 14.72 1.95
N ASN A 56 8.54 15.50 2.28
CA ASN A 56 8.67 16.96 2.31
C ASN A 56 9.31 17.35 3.64
N GLN A 57 10.56 17.83 3.60
CA GLN A 57 11.16 18.50 4.75
C GLN A 57 10.53 19.90 4.83
N SER A 58 9.62 20.10 5.80
CA SER A 58 9.17 21.44 6.17
C SER A 58 10.24 22.08 7.05
N CYS A 59 10.87 23.15 6.53
CA CYS A 59 11.74 24.05 7.29
C CYS A 59 10.93 24.93 8.24
#